data_AF-A0A8S0RK66-F1
#
_entry.id   AF-A0A8S0RK66-F1
#
_cell.length_a   1.000
_cell.length_b   1.000
_cell.length_c   1.000
_cell.angle_alpha   90.00
_cell.angle_beta   90.00
_cell.angle_gamma   90.00
#
_symmetry.space_group_name_H-M   'P 1'
#
loop_
_entity.id
_entity.type
_entity.pdbx_description
1 polymer ?
#
loop_
_entity_poly.entity_id
_entity_poly.type
_entity_poly.pdbx_seq_one_letter_code
_entity_poly.pdbx_strand_id
1 'polypeptide(L)'
;MANSSPAILPISDSADPIITVSSDTAAITTTDAHQSSSVSSFGAFYSKISDTVRVGLANRRPWPELLDRTSFSKPESLSEAILRFRKNYNYYRINYLTVITAVLAISLLTNPFSLILLSALLAAWLFLYIFRQSSDPPVTIFGRQFSDFETLLFLIFSTVVIIFLTSVGSVLVSAFMIGVAIVFLHGSFRTPEDLFLDDQESQGGVSGFLSLFTGGTASNAAAVSVGPPPVAAGI
;
A
#
# COMPACT_ATOMS: atom_id res chain seq x y z
N MET A 1 -58.59 -48.76 -16.61
CA MET A 1 -59.22 -47.60 -17.30
C MET A 1 -60.60 -47.37 -16.70
N ALA A 2 -60.77 -46.29 -15.93
CA ALA A 2 -62.05 -45.65 -15.60
C ALA A 2 -61.74 -44.46 -14.67
N ASN A 3 -61.94 -43.24 -15.16
CA ASN A 3 -61.82 -41.99 -14.39
C ASN A 3 -63.18 -41.66 -13.77
N SER A 4 -63.23 -41.13 -12.54
CA SER A 4 -64.31 -40.24 -12.04
C SER A 4 -64.07 -39.77 -10.60
N SER A 5 -63.72 -38.49 -10.41
CA SER A 5 -64.04 -37.69 -9.21
C SER A 5 -63.83 -36.20 -9.52
N PRO A 6 -64.89 -35.37 -9.57
CA PRO A 6 -64.78 -33.93 -9.76
C PRO A 6 -64.90 -33.10 -8.47
N ALA A 7 -64.27 -31.92 -8.50
CA ALA A 7 -64.52 -30.65 -7.78
C ALA A 7 -65.42 -30.57 -6.53
N ILE A 8 -64.98 -29.79 -5.52
CA ILE A 8 -65.66 -28.55 -5.02
C ILE A 8 -64.81 -27.80 -3.95
N LEU A 9 -64.96 -26.48 -3.89
CA LEU A 9 -64.42 -25.47 -2.94
C LEU A 9 -65.62 -24.68 -2.33
N PRO A 10 -65.46 -23.67 -1.44
CA PRO A 10 -64.69 -23.50 -0.20
C PRO A 10 -65.65 -23.16 1.00
N ILE A 11 -65.36 -22.13 1.83
CA ILE A 11 -66.12 -21.55 3.00
C ILE A 11 -66.01 -22.32 4.34
N SER A 12 -66.01 -21.77 5.57
CA SER A 12 -66.13 -20.41 6.19
C SER A 12 -65.26 -20.39 7.48
N ASP A 13 -64.52 -19.34 7.86
CA ASP A 13 -64.88 -18.08 8.58
C ASP A 13 -65.02 -18.17 10.13
N SER A 14 -64.39 -17.20 10.82
CA SER A 14 -64.62 -16.66 12.19
C SER A 14 -64.31 -17.47 13.47
N ALA A 15 -63.39 -16.93 14.31
CA ALA A 15 -63.61 -16.42 15.69
C ALA A 15 -62.43 -16.63 16.70
N ASP A 16 -61.91 -15.53 17.28
CA ASP A 16 -61.19 -15.50 18.57
C ASP A 16 -62.18 -15.22 19.73
N PRO A 17 -61.90 -15.58 21.01
CA PRO A 17 -61.39 -14.54 21.94
C PRO A 17 -60.55 -14.97 23.19
N ILE A 18 -59.58 -14.09 23.54
CA ILE A 18 -59.24 -13.53 24.88
C ILE A 18 -58.98 -14.43 26.12
N ILE A 19 -57.72 -14.40 26.60
CA ILE A 19 -57.23 -14.44 28.02
C ILE A 19 -55.87 -13.67 28.08
N THR A 20 -55.34 -13.08 29.18
CA THR A 20 -55.82 -11.95 30.03
C THR A 20 -54.78 -11.62 31.16
N VAL A 21 -54.39 -10.32 31.35
CA VAL A 21 -53.72 -9.70 32.56
C VAL A 21 -52.26 -10.13 32.91
N SER A 22 -51.30 -9.29 33.35
CA SER A 22 -51.21 -7.82 33.55
C SER A 22 -49.74 -7.30 33.56
N SER A 23 -49.59 -5.97 33.52
CA SER A 23 -48.36 -5.16 33.66
C SER A 23 -47.56 -5.41 34.95
N ASP A 24 -46.23 -5.16 34.95
CA ASP A 24 -45.71 -3.85 35.40
C ASP A 24 -44.20 -3.60 35.15
N THR A 25 -43.81 -2.32 35.28
CA THR A 25 -42.43 -1.76 35.35
C THR A 25 -41.68 -1.52 34.04
N ALA A 26 -41.23 -0.26 33.89
CA ALA A 26 -40.54 0.26 32.70
C ALA A 26 -39.08 -0.21 32.58
N ALA A 27 -38.70 -0.65 31.38
CA ALA A 27 -37.32 -0.63 30.91
C ALA A 27 -37.17 0.46 29.85
N ILE A 28 -36.22 1.37 30.08
CA ILE A 28 -35.98 2.54 29.22
C ILE A 28 -35.57 2.11 27.81
N THR A 29 -36.15 2.76 26.81
CA THR A 29 -35.75 2.66 25.41
C THR A 29 -34.32 3.16 25.21
N THR A 30 -33.32 2.29 25.33
CA THR A 30 -32.07 2.43 24.60
C THR A 30 -32.21 1.69 23.27
N THR A 31 -32.81 2.39 22.30
CA THR A 31 -32.55 2.10 20.89
C THR A 31 -31.10 2.44 20.62
N ASP A 32 -30.18 1.52 20.95
CA ASP A 32 -28.85 1.52 20.37
C ASP A 32 -28.99 1.20 18.89
N ALA A 33 -29.26 2.27 18.14
CA ALA A 33 -29.28 2.26 16.71
C ALA A 33 -27.95 1.71 16.21
N HIS A 34 -28.01 0.97 15.10
CA HIS A 34 -26.84 0.64 14.28
C HIS A 34 -26.03 1.90 13.93
N GLN A 35 -25.07 2.29 14.78
CA GLN A 35 -24.01 3.22 14.39
C GLN A 35 -22.93 2.45 13.63
N SER A 36 -23.33 2.08 12.41
CA SER A 36 -22.50 2.06 11.20
C SER A 36 -20.98 2.12 11.44
N SER A 37 -20.38 0.97 11.78
CA SER A 37 -18.93 0.77 11.70
C SER A 37 -18.42 0.70 10.25
N SER A 38 -19.19 1.20 9.29
CA SER A 38 -18.80 1.45 7.90
C SER A 38 -17.90 2.68 7.77
N VAL A 39 -17.02 2.93 8.74
CA VAL A 39 -15.80 3.72 8.52
C VAL A 39 -14.95 2.85 7.60
N SER A 40 -15.19 3.02 6.31
CA SER A 40 -14.85 2.07 5.25
C SER A 40 -13.42 1.53 5.39
N SER A 41 -13.25 0.23 5.15
CA SER A 41 -11.93 -0.42 5.06
C SER A 41 -10.98 0.31 4.11
N PHE A 42 -11.54 0.94 3.06
CA PHE A 42 -10.86 1.87 2.17
C PHE A 42 -10.29 3.11 2.88
N GLY A 43 -11.04 3.71 3.80
CA GLY A 43 -10.59 4.86 4.60
C GLY A 43 -9.49 4.50 5.59
N ALA A 44 -9.58 3.34 6.23
CA ALA A 44 -8.53 2.82 7.12
C ALA A 44 -7.26 2.37 6.36
N PHE A 45 -7.41 1.95 5.10
CA PHE A 45 -6.29 1.68 4.19
C PHE A 45 -5.64 2.99 3.70
N TYR A 46 -6.46 3.98 3.32
CA TYR A 46 -6.00 5.30 2.92
C TYR A 46 -5.25 6.01 4.05
N SER A 47 -5.76 5.96 5.29
CA SER A 47 -5.05 6.55 6.44
C SER A 47 -3.67 5.91 6.62
N LYS A 48 -3.59 4.57 6.67
CA LYS A 48 -2.32 3.83 6.75
C LYS A 48 -1.33 4.17 5.64
N ILE A 49 -1.78 4.29 4.38
CA ILE A 49 -0.91 4.76 3.28
C ILE A 49 -0.49 6.20 3.53
N SER A 50 -1.42 7.09 3.85
CA SER A 50 -1.14 8.51 4.04
C SER A 50 -0.16 8.74 5.20
N ASP A 51 -0.28 7.98 6.29
CA ASP A 51 0.62 8.02 7.44
C ASP A 51 1.99 7.45 7.07
N THR A 52 2.05 6.34 6.33
CA THR A 52 3.32 5.76 5.83
C THR A 52 4.05 6.75 4.90
N VAL A 53 3.33 7.40 3.99
CA VAL A 53 3.89 8.42 3.09
C VAL A 53 4.30 9.66 3.87
N ARG A 54 3.50 10.12 4.84
CA ARG A 54 3.83 11.27 5.70
C ARG A 54 5.06 11.00 6.55
N VAL A 55 5.18 9.84 7.20
CA VAL A 55 6.36 9.44 7.98
C VAL A 55 7.58 9.28 7.06
N GLY A 56 7.41 8.66 5.90
CA GLY A 56 8.48 8.55 4.91
C GLY A 56 8.99 9.92 4.43
N LEU A 57 8.09 10.87 4.20
CA LEU A 57 8.42 12.23 3.75
C LEU A 57 8.84 13.17 4.89
N ALA A 58 8.50 12.86 6.14
CA ALA A 58 9.00 13.55 7.34
C ALA A 58 10.48 13.20 7.60
N ASN A 59 10.88 11.96 7.29
CA ASN A 59 12.29 11.53 7.29
C ASN A 59 13.11 12.05 6.08
N ARG A 60 12.58 13.04 5.32
CA ARG A 60 13.28 13.66 4.19
C ARG A 60 14.21 14.77 4.69
N ARG A 61 15.45 14.79 4.22
CA ARG A 61 16.41 15.88 4.51
C ARG A 61 15.93 17.22 3.92
N PRO A 62 16.26 18.36 4.52
CA PRO A 62 15.93 19.68 3.97
C PRO A 62 16.34 19.83 2.48
N TRP A 63 15.43 20.34 1.64
CA TRP A 63 15.76 20.64 0.24
C TRP A 63 16.83 21.72 0.06
N PRO A 64 16.90 22.80 0.86
CA PRO A 64 17.96 23.81 0.73
C PRO A 64 19.36 23.22 0.95
N GLU A 65 19.47 22.26 1.87
CA GLU A 65 20.71 21.53 2.14
C GLU A 65 21.11 20.70 0.91
N LEU A 66 20.20 19.89 0.36
CA LEU A 66 20.43 19.13 -0.87
C LEU A 66 20.84 20.02 -2.05
N LEU A 67 20.22 21.20 -2.19
CA LEU A 67 20.50 22.12 -3.28
C LEU A 67 21.64 23.11 -3.00
N ASP A 68 22.35 22.98 -1.87
CA ASP A 68 23.44 23.88 -1.53
C ASP A 68 24.60 23.81 -2.55
N ARG A 69 24.78 24.89 -3.28
CA ARG A 69 25.77 25.01 -4.35
C ARG A 69 27.21 25.09 -3.84
N THR A 70 27.44 25.48 -2.57
CA THR A 70 28.80 25.54 -2.03
C THR A 70 29.40 24.16 -1.77
N SER A 71 28.57 23.16 -1.47
CA SER A 71 28.98 21.75 -1.29
C SER A 71 29.30 20.96 -2.58
N PHE A 72 29.42 21.60 -3.76
CA PHE A 72 29.72 20.88 -5.02
C PHE A 72 31.17 21.05 -5.45
N SER A 73 31.91 19.94 -5.56
CA SER A 73 33.25 19.90 -6.16
C SER A 73 33.37 18.76 -7.16
N LYS A 74 34.20 18.97 -8.20
CA LYS A 74 34.48 17.94 -9.20
C LYS A 74 35.30 16.80 -8.56
N PRO A 75 34.89 15.53 -8.64
CA PRO A 75 35.69 14.42 -8.15
C PRO A 75 36.95 14.26 -9.00
N GLU A 76 38.07 13.90 -8.37
CA GLU A 76 39.37 13.72 -9.03
C GLU A 76 39.48 12.36 -9.75
N SER A 77 38.70 11.38 -9.31
CA SER A 77 38.66 10.04 -9.92
C SER A 77 37.27 9.39 -9.87
N LEU A 78 37.04 8.38 -10.72
CA LEU A 78 35.80 7.58 -10.69
C LEU A 78 35.64 6.82 -9.36
N SER A 79 36.74 6.32 -8.79
CA SER A 79 36.74 5.64 -7.48
C SER A 79 36.24 6.58 -6.38
N GLU A 80 36.70 7.83 -6.39
CA GLU A 80 36.24 8.85 -5.46
C GLU A 80 34.76 9.22 -5.70
N ALA A 81 34.35 9.41 -6.96
CA ALA A 81 32.97 9.69 -7.33
C ALA A 81 31.98 8.62 -6.81
N ILE A 82 32.36 7.34 -6.88
CA ILE A 82 31.57 6.21 -6.35
C ILE A 82 31.53 6.23 -4.81
N LEU A 83 32.64 6.57 -4.14
CA LEU A 83 32.69 6.67 -2.67
C LEU A 83 31.83 7.84 -2.16
N ARG A 84 31.92 9.02 -2.79
CA ARG A 84 31.05 10.18 -2.52
C ARG A 84 29.58 9.80 -2.75
N PHE A 85 29.27 9.18 -3.90
CA PHE A 85 27.92 8.71 -4.21
C PHE A 85 27.37 7.78 -3.14
N ARG A 86 28.12 6.75 -2.72
CA ARG A 86 27.66 5.79 -1.71
C ARG A 86 27.36 6.44 -0.36
N LYS A 87 28.19 7.40 0.08
CA LYS A 87 27.93 8.20 1.30
C LYS A 87 26.65 9.04 1.14
N ASN A 88 26.60 9.85 0.09
CA ASN A 88 25.47 10.76 -0.17
C ASN A 88 24.14 10.01 -0.45
N TYR A 89 24.18 8.79 -1.00
CA TYR A 89 22.99 7.97 -1.26
C TYR A 89 22.29 7.52 0.01
N ASN A 90 23.04 7.07 1.03
CA ASN A 90 22.44 6.69 2.31
C ASN A 90 21.84 7.92 3.01
N TYR A 91 22.55 9.05 2.97
CA TYR A 91 22.12 10.30 3.61
C TYR A 91 20.84 10.89 2.98
N TYR A 92 20.83 11.07 1.65
CA TYR A 92 19.73 11.71 0.90
C TYR A 92 18.73 10.70 0.31
N ARG A 93 18.70 9.45 0.78
CA ARG A 93 17.91 8.34 0.19
C ARG A 93 16.47 8.73 -0.13
N ILE A 94 15.77 9.34 0.83
CA ILE A 94 14.36 9.74 0.67
C ILE A 94 14.22 10.85 -0.38
N ASN A 95 15.13 11.83 -0.38
CA ASN A 95 15.13 12.92 -1.36
C ASN A 95 15.41 12.39 -2.77
N TYR A 96 16.36 11.48 -2.94
CA TYR A 96 16.69 10.84 -4.21
C TYR A 96 15.55 9.99 -4.75
N LEU A 97 14.90 9.19 -3.89
CA LEU A 97 13.66 8.49 -4.27
C LEU A 97 12.58 9.48 -4.70
N THR A 98 12.41 10.59 -3.97
CA THR A 98 11.44 11.65 -4.33
C THR A 98 11.76 12.25 -5.71
N VAL A 99 13.03 12.51 -6.03
CA VAL A 99 13.46 13.01 -7.35
C VAL A 99 13.16 11.98 -8.45
N ILE A 100 13.54 10.71 -8.27
CA ILE A 100 13.29 9.65 -9.25
C ILE A 100 11.78 9.46 -9.48
N THR A 101 10.98 9.43 -8.42
CA THR A 101 9.51 9.34 -8.51
C THR A 101 8.89 10.57 -9.17
N ALA A 102 9.37 11.78 -8.89
CA ALA A 102 8.89 13.00 -9.54
C ALA A 102 9.20 13.00 -11.05
N VAL A 103 10.40 12.59 -11.44
CA VAL A 103 10.81 12.44 -12.85
C VAL A 103 9.93 11.42 -13.56
N LEU A 104 9.75 10.22 -12.98
CA LEU A 104 8.83 9.20 -13.48
C LEU A 104 7.39 9.73 -13.63
N ALA A 105 6.86 10.40 -12.61
CA ALA A 105 5.51 10.95 -12.62
C ALA A 105 5.33 12.00 -13.73
N ILE A 106 6.28 12.93 -13.88
CA ILE A 106 6.25 13.93 -14.97
C ILE A 106 6.32 13.26 -16.33
N SER A 107 7.23 12.30 -16.54
CA SER A 107 7.35 11.56 -17.80
C SER A 107 6.11 10.74 -18.16
N LEU A 108 5.39 10.22 -17.17
CA LEU A 108 4.08 9.58 -17.39
C LEU A 108 3.01 10.63 -17.73
N LEU A 109 2.97 11.74 -17.00
CA LEU A 109 1.99 12.83 -17.21
C LEU A 109 2.12 13.48 -18.60
N THR A 110 3.32 13.56 -19.16
CA THR A 110 3.56 14.00 -20.54
C THR A 110 3.15 12.98 -21.61
N ASN A 111 2.79 11.74 -21.23
CA ASN A 111 2.41 10.65 -22.14
C ASN A 111 0.96 10.20 -21.87
N PRO A 112 -0.06 10.98 -22.29
CA PRO A 112 -1.46 10.74 -21.92
C PRO A 112 -1.99 9.38 -22.39
N PHE A 113 -1.57 8.88 -23.56
CA PHE A 113 -1.94 7.54 -24.03
C PHE A 113 -1.42 6.42 -23.12
N SER A 114 -0.15 6.52 -22.69
CA SER A 114 0.47 5.61 -21.72
C SER A 114 -0.31 5.59 -20.40
N LEU A 115 -0.69 6.77 -19.89
CA LEU A 115 -1.52 6.89 -18.69
C LEU A 115 -2.91 6.29 -18.83
N ILE A 116 -3.60 6.49 -19.96
CA ILE A 116 -4.93 5.90 -20.20
C ILE A 116 -4.84 4.37 -20.20
N LEU A 117 -3.87 3.79 -20.91
CA LEU A 117 -3.70 2.33 -20.95
C LEU A 117 -3.32 1.76 -19.57
N LEU A 118 -2.40 2.42 -18.86
CA LEU A 118 -2.00 2.00 -17.51
C LEU A 118 -3.17 2.13 -16.51
N SER A 119 -3.97 3.19 -16.59
CA SER A 119 -5.15 3.40 -15.76
C SER A 119 -6.27 2.39 -16.07
N ALA A 120 -6.49 2.04 -17.34
CA ALA A 120 -7.47 1.04 -17.73
C ALA A 120 -7.05 -0.36 -17.26
N LEU A 121 -5.77 -0.70 -17.38
CA LEU A 121 -5.21 -1.94 -16.87
C LEU A 121 -5.28 -2.01 -15.33
N LEU A 122 -4.92 -0.92 -14.63
CA LEU A 122 -5.06 -0.83 -13.19
C LEU A 122 -6.52 -0.95 -12.75
N ALA A 123 -7.45 -0.29 -13.44
CA ALA A 123 -8.88 -0.41 -13.19
C ALA A 123 -9.37 -1.86 -13.38
N ALA A 124 -8.87 -2.60 -14.38
CA ALA A 124 -9.17 -4.02 -14.56
C ALA A 124 -8.65 -4.87 -13.39
N TRP A 125 -7.40 -4.66 -12.92
CA TRP A 125 -6.87 -5.32 -11.72
C TRP A 125 -7.70 -5.03 -10.47
N LEU A 126 -8.01 -3.76 -10.21
CA LEU A 126 -8.81 -3.35 -9.05
C LEU A 126 -10.23 -3.90 -9.11
N PHE A 127 -10.87 -3.86 -10.29
CA PHE A 127 -12.20 -4.40 -10.50
C PHE A 127 -12.24 -5.92 -10.25
N LEU A 128 -11.31 -6.68 -10.84
CA LEU A 128 -11.31 -8.14 -10.78
C LEU A 128 -10.87 -8.73 -9.44
N TYR A 129 -10.09 -8.01 -8.63
CA TYR A 129 -9.49 -8.56 -7.39
C TYR A 129 -9.72 -7.75 -6.10
N ILE A 130 -10.16 -6.49 -6.17
CA ILE A 130 -10.48 -5.67 -4.99
C ILE A 130 -11.98 -5.38 -4.88
N PHE A 131 -12.65 -5.12 -6.01
CA PHE A 131 -14.10 -4.86 -6.02
C PHE A 131 -14.95 -6.11 -6.26
N ARG A 132 -14.42 -7.12 -6.95
CA ARG A 132 -15.06 -8.44 -7.08
C ARG A 132 -14.99 -9.17 -5.74
N GLN A 133 -16.14 -9.51 -5.16
CA GLN A 133 -16.22 -10.28 -3.93
C GLN A 133 -15.88 -11.75 -4.22
N SER A 134 -15.32 -12.48 -3.25
CA SER A 134 -15.02 -13.91 -3.41
C SER A 134 -16.26 -14.81 -3.59
N SER A 135 -17.47 -14.25 -3.43
CA SER A 135 -18.76 -14.89 -3.67
C SER A 135 -19.34 -14.62 -5.07
N ASP A 136 -18.73 -13.76 -5.87
CA ASP A 136 -19.24 -13.42 -7.20
C ASP A 136 -18.99 -14.55 -8.21
N PRO A 137 -19.90 -14.77 -9.18
CA PRO A 137 -19.73 -15.82 -10.18
C PRO A 137 -18.48 -15.58 -11.05
N PRO A 138 -17.88 -16.65 -11.61
CA PRO A 138 -16.70 -16.54 -12.46
C PRO A 138 -16.97 -15.64 -13.68
N VAL A 139 -15.92 -14.98 -14.17
CA VAL A 139 -16.02 -14.03 -15.28
C VAL A 139 -16.62 -14.74 -16.50
N THR A 140 -17.79 -14.28 -16.95
CA THR A 140 -18.44 -14.80 -18.14
C THR A 140 -18.26 -13.84 -19.32
N ILE A 141 -17.77 -14.36 -20.44
CA ILE A 141 -17.63 -13.61 -21.70
C ILE A 141 -18.25 -14.45 -22.80
N PHE A 142 -19.21 -13.89 -23.54
CA PHE A 142 -20.02 -14.58 -24.56
C PHE A 142 -20.68 -15.89 -24.08
N GLY A 143 -21.08 -15.96 -22.81
CA GLY A 143 -21.73 -17.13 -22.21
C GLY A 143 -20.79 -18.27 -21.78
N ARG A 144 -19.47 -18.15 -22.02
CA ARG A 144 -18.46 -19.06 -21.46
C ARG A 144 -17.98 -18.53 -20.11
N GLN A 145 -17.99 -19.39 -19.09
CA GLN A 145 -17.32 -19.14 -17.81
C GLN A 145 -15.81 -19.33 -17.97
N PHE A 146 -15.03 -18.36 -17.48
CA PHE A 146 -13.57 -18.42 -17.41
C PHE A 146 -13.14 -18.72 -15.97
N SER A 147 -12.16 -19.60 -15.82
CA SER A 147 -11.53 -19.88 -14.53
C SER A 147 -10.78 -18.65 -14.00
N ASP A 148 -10.61 -18.55 -12.69
CA ASP A 148 -9.80 -17.50 -12.08
C ASP A 148 -8.34 -17.55 -12.54
N PHE A 149 -7.81 -18.75 -12.82
CA PHE A 149 -6.47 -18.89 -13.41
C PHE A 149 -6.43 -18.42 -14.87
N GLU A 150 -7.46 -18.69 -15.67
CA GLU A 150 -7.56 -18.17 -17.05
C GLU A 150 -7.67 -16.64 -17.06
N THR A 151 -8.46 -16.08 -16.15
CA THR A 151 -8.64 -14.63 -15.97
C THR A 151 -7.33 -13.96 -15.53
N LEU A 152 -6.65 -14.54 -14.54
CA LEU A 152 -5.34 -14.09 -14.06
C LEU A 152 -4.29 -14.15 -15.17
N LEU A 153 -4.23 -15.26 -15.91
CA LEU A 153 -3.29 -15.44 -17.02
C LEU A 153 -3.54 -14.44 -18.15
N PHE A 154 -4.82 -14.20 -18.51
CA PHE A 154 -5.20 -13.18 -19.48
C PHE A 154 -4.81 -11.77 -19.00
N LEU A 155 -4.99 -11.45 -17.72
CA LEU A 155 -4.66 -10.14 -17.18
C LEU A 155 -3.15 -9.90 -17.07
N ILE A 156 -2.37 -10.92 -16.71
CA ILE A 156 -0.89 -10.88 -16.78
C ILE A 156 -0.44 -10.76 -18.23
N PHE A 157 -0.99 -11.54 -19.16
CA PHE A 157 -0.66 -11.45 -20.58
C PHE A 157 -0.99 -10.07 -21.15
N SER A 158 -2.16 -9.51 -20.83
CA SER A 158 -2.56 -8.15 -21.19
C SER A 158 -1.60 -7.10 -20.60
N THR A 159 -1.17 -7.28 -19.34
CA THR A 159 -0.16 -6.43 -18.70
C THR A 159 1.16 -6.44 -19.48
N VAL A 160 1.66 -7.62 -19.86
CA VAL A 160 2.88 -7.77 -20.67
C VAL A 160 2.69 -7.12 -22.04
N VAL A 161 1.59 -7.43 -22.75
CA VAL A 161 1.31 -6.84 -24.07
C VAL A 161 1.25 -5.32 -24.00
N ILE A 162 0.54 -4.73 -23.04
CA ILE A 162 0.46 -3.27 -22.87
C ILE A 162 1.83 -2.66 -22.62
N ILE A 163 2.66 -3.26 -21.76
CA ILE A 163 4.00 -2.74 -21.45
C ILE A 163 4.95 -2.82 -22.65
N PHE A 164 4.88 -3.90 -23.46
CA PHE A 164 5.81 -4.14 -24.57
C PHE A 164 5.37 -3.55 -25.92
N LEU A 165 4.07 -3.49 -26.24
CA LEU A 165 3.56 -2.87 -27.48
C LEU A 165 3.35 -1.36 -27.37
N THR A 166 3.29 -0.80 -26.15
CA THR A 166 3.11 0.64 -25.94
C THR A 166 4.43 1.32 -25.58
N SER A 167 4.53 2.63 -25.80
CA SER A 167 5.60 3.47 -25.27
C SER A 167 5.71 3.49 -23.73
N VAL A 168 4.80 2.86 -22.98
CA VAL A 168 4.84 2.74 -21.51
C VAL A 168 6.20 2.23 -21.04
N GLY A 169 6.68 1.11 -21.60
CA GLY A 169 7.96 0.51 -21.20
C GLY A 169 9.17 1.41 -21.47
N SER A 170 9.23 2.03 -22.66
CA SER A 170 10.35 2.91 -23.03
C SER A 170 10.33 4.23 -22.25
N VAL A 171 9.16 4.79 -21.96
CA VAL A 171 9.00 5.98 -21.11
C VAL A 171 9.44 5.67 -19.68
N LEU A 172 9.03 4.54 -19.10
CA LEU A 172 9.45 4.14 -17.75
C LEU A 172 10.96 3.93 -17.66
N VAL A 173 11.55 3.18 -18.59
CA VAL A 173 13.01 2.90 -18.59
C VAL A 173 13.82 4.17 -18.82
N SER A 174 13.44 5.02 -19.77
CA SER A 174 14.16 6.27 -20.03
C SER A 174 14.05 7.27 -18.87
N ALA A 175 12.85 7.45 -18.29
CA ALA A 175 12.65 8.31 -17.13
C ALA A 175 13.38 7.78 -15.87
N PHE A 176 13.40 6.46 -15.66
CA PHE A 176 14.18 5.87 -14.58
C PHE A 176 15.69 6.11 -14.78
N MET A 177 16.20 5.89 -15.99
CA MET A 177 17.62 6.14 -16.30
C MET A 177 18.00 7.62 -16.15
N ILE A 178 17.14 8.55 -16.57
CA ILE A 178 17.39 9.99 -16.38
C ILE A 178 17.35 10.37 -14.89
N GLY A 179 16.43 9.79 -14.10
CA GLY A 179 16.37 9.98 -12.65
C GLY A 179 17.61 9.43 -11.92
N VAL A 180 18.07 8.24 -12.29
CA VAL A 180 19.30 7.63 -11.77
C VAL A 180 20.52 8.45 -12.16
N ALA A 181 20.59 8.97 -13.39
CA ALA A 181 21.68 9.85 -13.83
C ALA A 181 21.74 11.15 -13.03
N ILE A 182 20.58 11.80 -12.77
CA ILE A 182 20.49 13.00 -11.92
C ILE A 182 20.99 12.70 -10.50
N VAL A 183 20.52 11.61 -9.90
CA VAL A 183 20.90 11.20 -8.54
C VAL A 183 22.38 10.81 -8.43
N PHE A 184 22.93 10.13 -9.43
CA PHE A 184 24.34 9.78 -9.50
C PHE A 184 25.22 11.02 -9.68
N LEU A 185 24.86 11.93 -10.58
CA LEU A 185 25.57 13.18 -10.80
C LEU A 185 25.58 14.05 -9.53
N HIS A 186 24.42 14.21 -8.89
CA HIS A 186 24.32 14.92 -7.62
C HIS A 186 25.19 14.27 -6.53
N GLY A 187 25.04 12.96 -6.31
CA GLY A 187 25.74 12.25 -5.23
C GLY A 187 27.25 12.12 -5.43
N SER A 188 27.76 12.19 -6.66
CA SER A 188 29.20 12.12 -6.95
C SER A 188 29.91 13.48 -6.91
N PHE A 189 29.21 14.57 -7.24
CA PHE A 189 29.77 15.93 -7.19
C PHE A 189 29.58 16.63 -5.84
N ARG A 190 28.62 16.20 -5.01
CA ARG A 190 28.47 16.72 -3.65
C ARG A 190 29.57 16.22 -2.72
N THR A 191 30.23 17.13 -2.00
CA THR A 191 31.23 16.80 -0.98
C THR A 191 30.57 16.22 0.27
N PRO A 192 31.08 15.08 0.80
CA PRO A 192 30.57 14.52 2.04
C PRO A 192 31.26 15.17 3.25
N GLU A 193 30.97 16.45 3.50
CA GLU A 193 31.47 17.24 4.64
C GLU A 193 30.60 17.00 5.89
N ASP A 194 31.24 16.59 6.99
CA ASP A 194 30.86 16.47 8.43
C ASP A 194 29.44 16.05 8.90
N LEU A 195 28.38 16.22 8.10
CA LEU A 195 27.01 15.71 8.26
C LEU A 195 26.93 14.19 8.59
N PHE A 196 28.01 13.45 8.35
CA PHE A 196 28.07 12.00 8.54
C PHE A 196 28.34 11.59 9.99
N LEU A 197 28.77 12.51 10.85
CA LEU A 197 29.04 12.23 12.27
C LEU A 197 27.73 12.19 13.08
N ASP A 198 26.86 13.17 12.90
CA ASP A 198 25.60 13.27 13.67
C ASP A 198 24.53 12.27 13.19
N ASP A 199 24.53 11.90 11.90
CA ASP A 199 23.48 11.07 11.30
C ASP A 199 23.79 9.58 11.22
N GLN A 200 24.93 9.13 11.74
CA GLN A 200 25.18 7.70 11.94
C GLN A 200 24.37 7.15 13.14
N GLU A 201 24.03 7.99 14.11
CA GLU A 201 23.18 7.64 15.26
C GLU A 201 21.69 7.54 14.89
N SER A 202 21.22 8.36 13.93
CA SER A 202 19.82 8.42 13.50
C SER A 202 19.40 7.33 12.50
N GLN A 203 20.34 6.67 11.83
CA GLN A 203 20.07 5.72 10.73
C GLN A 203 19.60 4.31 11.14
N GLY A 204 19.46 4.02 12.43
CA GLY A 204 18.89 2.75 12.93
C GLY A 204 17.41 2.52 12.56
N GLY A 205 16.71 3.54 12.01
CA GLY A 205 15.26 3.56 11.79
C GLY A 205 14.74 2.99 10.46
N VAL A 206 15.51 2.23 9.67
CA VAL A 206 15.07 1.71 8.35
C VAL A 206 13.90 0.70 8.41
N SER A 207 13.48 0.29 9.61
CA SER A 207 12.37 -0.66 9.87
C SER A 207 11.00 -0.18 9.37
N GLY A 208 10.78 1.14 9.21
CA GLY A 208 9.44 1.69 8.94
C GLY A 208 8.77 1.21 7.64
N PHE A 209 9.52 1.15 6.53
CA PHE A 209 8.94 0.76 5.23
C PHE A 209 8.71 -0.75 5.09
N LEU A 210 9.54 -1.58 5.73
CA LEU A 210 9.37 -3.03 5.73
C LEU A 210 8.26 -3.49 6.70
N SER A 211 8.03 -2.75 7.78
CA SER A 211 6.93 -3.01 8.74
C SER A 211 5.55 -3.11 8.06
N LEU A 212 5.32 -2.35 6.97
CA LEU A 212 4.12 -2.40 6.14
C LEU A 212 3.90 -3.79 5.49
N PHE A 213 4.98 -4.48 5.09
CA PHE A 213 4.94 -5.77 4.41
C PHE A 213 5.08 -6.97 5.35
N THR A 214 5.67 -6.79 6.54
CA THR A 214 5.96 -7.89 7.49
C THR A 214 4.83 -8.15 8.50
N GLY A 215 3.77 -7.35 8.54
CA GLY A 215 2.50 -7.75 9.17
C GLY A 215 2.56 -8.07 10.67
N GLY A 216 3.05 -7.13 11.50
CA GLY A 216 2.65 -7.04 12.91
C GLY A 216 2.96 -8.21 13.85
N THR A 217 4.23 -8.64 13.97
CA THR A 217 4.71 -9.49 15.09
C THR A 217 6.08 -9.06 15.64
N ALA A 218 6.23 -7.77 15.96
CA ALA A 218 7.34 -7.30 16.78
C ALA A 218 6.95 -7.36 18.27
N SER A 219 6.88 -8.57 18.85
CA SER A 219 6.72 -8.74 20.29
C SER A 219 7.92 -8.13 21.03
N ASN A 220 7.63 -7.35 22.08
CA ASN A 220 8.65 -6.67 22.89
C ASN A 220 9.76 -7.63 23.34
N ALA A 221 10.97 -7.46 22.79
CA ALA A 221 12.19 -7.98 23.38
C ALA A 221 12.57 -7.12 24.59
N ALA A 222 11.83 -7.29 25.69
CA ALA A 222 12.09 -6.61 26.95
C ALA A 222 13.47 -7.00 27.49
N ALA A 223 14.23 -6.00 27.94
CA ALA A 223 15.58 -6.19 28.44
C ALA A 223 15.61 -7.09 29.69
N VAL A 224 16.34 -8.20 29.63
CA VAL A 224 16.79 -8.91 30.83
C VAL A 224 18.13 -8.33 31.25
N SER A 225 18.10 -7.54 32.32
CA SER A 225 19.28 -6.93 32.93
C SER A 225 20.24 -7.99 33.46
N VAL A 226 21.48 -8.00 32.96
CA VAL A 226 22.58 -8.81 33.53
C VAL A 226 22.99 -8.19 34.86
N GLY A 227 22.60 -8.80 35.97
CA GLY A 227 23.07 -8.44 37.31
C GLY A 227 24.53 -8.87 37.54
N PRO A 228 25.30 -8.15 38.38
CA PRO A 228 26.69 -8.50 38.69
C PRO A 228 26.80 -9.79 39.53
N PRO A 229 27.94 -10.51 39.46
CA PRO A 229 28.10 -11.82 40.09
C PRO A 229 28.19 -11.73 41.63
N PRO A 230 27.74 -12.78 42.35
CA PRO A 230 27.83 -12.83 43.81
C PRO A 230 29.28 -13.03 44.28
N VAL A 231 29.69 -12.26 45.28
CA VAL A 231 30.97 -12.43 45.98
C VAL A 231 30.88 -13.65 46.88
N ALA A 232 31.72 -14.66 46.61
CA ALA A 232 31.83 -15.85 47.46
C ALA A 232 32.60 -15.51 48.75
N ALA A 233 31.88 -15.35 49.86
CA ALA A 233 32.45 -15.38 51.20
C ALA A 233 32.29 -16.79 51.77
N GLY A 234 33.39 -17.44 52.14
CA GLY A 234 33.41 -18.84 52.57
C GLY A 234 34.66 -19.21 53.34
N ILE A 235 34.66 -18.81 54.62
CA ILE A 235 35.33 -19.38 55.82
C ILE A 235 36.67 -20.10 55.59
#